data_AF-A0AA90KA44-F1
#
_entry.id   AF-A0AA90KA44-F1
#
_cell.length_a   1.000
_cell.length_b   1.000
_cell.length_c   1.000
_cell.angle_alpha   90.00
_cell.angle_beta   90.00
_cell.angle_gamma   90.00
#
_symmetry.space_group_name_H-M   'P 1'
#
loop_
_entity.id
_entity.type
_entity.pdbx_description
1 polymer ?
#
loop_
_entity_poly.entity_id
_entity_poly.type
_entity_poly.pdbx_seq_one_letter_code
_entity_poly.pdbx_strand_id
1 'polypeptide(L)'
;MPTPAGQLAASLHDYLQGPLGAHRISLTLLDAPGGNQHYAWNITTAAFDPATPVSLDEAMSRYPFGLRMYFQDFIGLIRGDVQVWDIALASMQAWNVGRPLDSLAYTLFQVYGEHQRPDLAQQSYTRLLREIPAQV
;
A
#
# COMPACT_ATOMS: atom_id res chain seq x y z
N MET A 1 5.47 16.07 -5.21
CA MET A 1 4.34 16.07 -6.17
C MET A 1 3.42 14.93 -5.78
N PRO A 2 2.08 15.12 -5.71
CA PRO A 2 1.16 14.05 -5.37
C PRO A 2 1.15 12.98 -6.47
N THR A 3 1.09 11.70 -6.11
CA THR A 3 1.04 10.60 -7.08
C THR A 3 -0.29 10.61 -7.86
N PRO A 4 -0.35 10.04 -9.08
CA PRO A 4 -1.59 9.97 -9.86
C PRO A 4 -2.76 9.37 -9.09
N ALA A 5 -2.52 8.30 -8.32
CA ALA A 5 -3.52 7.68 -7.44
C ALA A 5 -4.06 8.67 -6.40
N GLY A 6 -3.18 9.43 -5.74
CA GLY A 6 -3.58 10.43 -4.75
C GLY A 6 -4.38 11.59 -5.37
N GLN A 7 -3.99 12.04 -6.57
CA GLN A 7 -4.72 13.07 -7.30
C GLN A 7 -6.12 12.60 -7.70
N LEU A 8 -6.25 11.37 -8.20
CA LEU A 8 -7.53 10.81 -8.61
C LEU A 8 -8.43 10.50 -7.41
N ALA A 9 -7.87 9.95 -6.33
CA ALA A 9 -8.58 9.78 -5.06
C ALA A 9 -9.13 11.11 -4.53
N ALA A 10 -8.41 12.22 -4.74
CA ALA A 10 -8.83 13.53 -4.31
C ALA A 10 -9.89 14.20 -5.18
N SER A 11 -9.97 13.84 -6.47
CA SER A 11 -10.89 14.47 -7.42
C SER A 11 -12.24 13.74 -7.56
N LEU A 12 -12.39 12.54 -7.00
CA LEU A 12 -13.63 11.78 -7.04
C LEU A 12 -14.65 12.27 -5.99
N HIS A 13 -15.88 12.46 -6.46
CA HIS A 13 -17.01 12.91 -5.66
C HIS A 13 -18.04 11.79 -5.44
N ASP A 14 -18.17 10.87 -6.38
CA ASP A 14 -19.09 9.73 -6.33
C ASP A 14 -18.37 8.42 -6.64
N TYR A 15 -18.91 7.33 -6.10
CA TYR A 15 -18.50 5.97 -6.41
C TYR A 15 -19.70 5.02 -6.35
N LEU A 16 -19.49 3.71 -6.49
CA LEU A 16 -20.53 2.69 -6.68
C LEU A 16 -21.76 2.81 -5.76
N GLN A 17 -21.60 3.30 -4.53
CA GLN A 17 -22.68 3.45 -3.54
C GLN A 17 -23.25 4.88 -3.43
N GLY A 18 -22.84 5.80 -4.30
CA GLY A 18 -23.24 7.21 -4.29
C GLY A 18 -22.11 8.16 -3.87
N PRO A 19 -22.44 9.31 -3.26
CA PRO A 19 -21.46 10.32 -2.88
C PRO A 19 -20.41 9.77 -1.89
N LEU A 20 -19.14 10.07 -2.16
CA LEU A 20 -18.02 9.67 -1.34
C LEU A 20 -17.85 10.63 -0.14
N GLY A 21 -17.62 10.06 1.06
CA GLY A 21 -17.42 10.78 2.33
C GLY A 21 -16.11 11.57 2.43
N ALA A 22 -15.34 11.44 3.52
CA ALA A 22 -13.96 11.98 3.58
C ALA A 22 -12.89 10.91 3.34
N HIS A 23 -13.22 9.65 3.66
CA HIS A 23 -12.32 8.52 3.47
C HIS A 23 -12.30 8.08 2.00
N ARG A 24 -11.11 8.03 1.40
CA ARG A 24 -10.95 7.82 -0.06
C ARG A 24 -10.13 6.59 -0.42
N ILE A 25 -9.23 6.15 0.47
CA ILE A 25 -8.31 5.04 0.22
C ILE A 25 -8.41 4.07 1.41
N SER A 26 -8.57 2.79 1.14
CA SER A 26 -8.49 1.74 2.17
C SER A 26 -7.06 1.19 2.29
N LEU A 27 -6.59 0.99 3.52
CA LEU A 27 -5.36 0.25 3.81
C LEU A 27 -5.69 -0.85 4.82
N THR A 28 -5.40 -2.10 4.46
CA THR A 28 -5.52 -3.24 5.37
C THR A 28 -4.16 -3.90 5.55
N LEU A 29 -3.69 -3.98 6.79
CA LEU A 29 -2.47 -4.68 7.19
C LEU A 29 -2.84 -6.01 7.83
N LEU A 30 -2.44 -7.10 7.21
CA LEU A 30 -2.74 -8.46 7.65
C LEU A 30 -1.74 -8.95 8.68
N ASP A 31 -2.21 -9.80 9.60
CA ASP A 31 -1.38 -10.45 10.63
C ASP A 31 -0.53 -9.47 11.44
N ALA A 32 -1.05 -8.26 11.67
CA ALA A 32 -0.40 -7.30 12.55
C ALA A 32 -0.50 -7.76 14.02
N PRO A 33 0.33 -7.20 14.93
CA PRO A 33 0.16 -7.42 16.35
C PRO A 33 -1.26 -7.04 16.80
N GLY A 34 -1.99 -8.02 17.33
CA GLY A 34 -3.40 -7.86 17.72
C GLY A 34 -4.43 -8.18 16.63
N GLY A 35 -4.00 -8.71 15.48
CA GLY A 35 -4.87 -9.10 14.36
C GLY A 35 -4.82 -8.09 13.20
N ASN A 36 -5.69 -8.28 12.21
CA ASN A 36 -5.74 -7.40 11.05
C ASN A 36 -6.05 -5.95 11.46
N GLN A 37 -5.29 -5.00 10.90
CA GLN A 37 -5.51 -3.57 11.12
C GLN A 37 -6.08 -2.95 9.85
N HIS A 38 -7.11 -2.13 10.02
CA HIS A 38 -7.83 -1.50 8.94
C HIS A 38 -7.80 0.01 9.12
N TYR A 39 -7.42 0.71 8.07
CA TYR A 39 -7.33 2.16 8.04
C TYR A 39 -7.98 2.69 6.77
N ALA A 40 -8.41 3.95 6.83
CA ALA A 40 -8.84 4.68 5.66
C ALA A 40 -8.20 6.06 5.62
N TRP A 41 -7.61 6.42 4.48
CA TRP A 41 -7.05 7.74 4.28
C TRP A 41 -8.16 8.78 4.19
N ASN A 42 -8.09 9.77 5.06
CA ASN A 42 -9.01 10.88 5.15
C ASN A 42 -8.43 12.09 4.44
N ILE A 43 -9.09 12.52 3.37
CA ILE A 43 -8.62 13.63 2.55
C ILE A 43 -8.60 14.97 3.28
N THR A 44 -9.45 15.14 4.30
CA THR A 44 -9.57 16.43 5.01
C THR A 44 -8.48 16.61 6.06
N THR A 45 -7.99 15.51 6.66
CA THR A 45 -6.94 15.52 7.68
C THR A 45 -5.58 15.07 7.15
N ALA A 46 -5.55 14.50 5.93
CA ALA A 46 -4.39 13.84 5.32
C ALA A 46 -3.83 12.67 6.16
N ALA A 47 -4.62 12.09 7.07
CA ALA A 47 -4.23 10.98 7.93
C ALA A 47 -4.90 9.66 7.54
N PHE A 48 -4.31 8.54 7.95
CA PHE A 48 -4.97 7.23 7.92
C PHE A 48 -5.71 7.04 9.26
N ASP A 49 -7.03 7.18 9.23
CA ASP A 49 -7.87 6.97 10.41
C ASP A 49 -8.16 5.47 10.57
N PRO A 50 -8.29 4.93 11.79
CA PRO A 50 -8.78 3.57 12.01
C PRO A 50 -10.15 3.38 11.35
N ALA A 51 -10.33 2.28 10.65
CA ALA A 51 -11.55 1.93 9.95
C ALA A 51 -12.18 0.67 10.53
N THR A 52 -13.50 0.56 10.45
CA THR A 52 -14.22 -0.66 10.78
C THR A 52 -13.77 -1.80 9.85
N PRO A 53 -13.42 -2.99 10.38
CA PRO A 53 -13.11 -4.16 9.56
C PRO A 53 -14.30 -4.54 8.69
N VAL A 54 -14.04 -4.76 7.41
CA VAL A 54 -15.02 -5.19 6.41
C VAL A 54 -14.41 -6.24 5.48
N SER A 55 -15.24 -6.96 4.74
CA SER A 55 -14.75 -7.90 3.73
C SER A 55 -14.02 -7.15 2.60
N LEU A 56 -13.23 -7.88 1.80
CA LEU A 56 -12.56 -7.28 0.64
C LEU A 56 -13.58 -6.71 -0.36
N ASP A 57 -14.65 -7.46 -0.66
CA ASP A 57 -15.69 -7.02 -1.60
C ASP A 57 -16.41 -5.76 -1.09
N GLU A 58 -16.69 -5.70 0.22
CA GLU A 58 -17.28 -4.51 0.83
C GLU A 58 -16.32 -3.32 0.75
N ALA A 59 -15.03 -3.52 1.06
CA ALA A 59 -14.01 -2.48 0.92
C ALA A 59 -13.90 -1.98 -0.53
N MET A 60 -13.91 -2.88 -1.52
CA MET A 60 -13.88 -2.54 -2.94
C MET A 60 -15.13 -1.81 -3.40
N SER A 61 -16.30 -2.06 -2.78
CA SER A 61 -17.53 -1.34 -3.09
C SER A 61 -17.59 0.06 -2.46
N ARG A 62 -16.92 0.25 -1.32
CA ARG A 62 -16.94 1.49 -0.52
C ARG A 62 -15.81 2.46 -0.88
N TYR A 63 -14.62 1.94 -1.15
CA TYR A 63 -13.42 2.75 -1.38
C TYR A 63 -12.95 2.59 -2.83
N PRO A 64 -12.83 3.69 -3.60
CA PRO A 64 -12.39 3.63 -5.00
C PRO A 64 -10.94 3.16 -5.16
N PHE A 65 -10.15 3.21 -4.08
CA PHE A 65 -8.77 2.73 -4.03
C PHE A 65 -8.56 1.93 -2.76
N GLY A 66 -7.69 0.93 -2.84
CA GLY A 66 -7.15 0.34 -1.63
C GLY A 66 -5.99 -0.61 -1.84
N LEU A 67 -5.35 -0.90 -0.72
CA LEU A 67 -4.17 -1.73 -0.61
C LEU A 67 -4.36 -2.68 0.56
N ARG A 68 -4.09 -3.96 0.33
CA ARG A 68 -4.05 -5.00 1.33
C ARG A 68 -2.73 -5.74 1.20
N MET A 69 -2.00 -5.85 2.30
CA MET A 69 -0.71 -6.55 2.36
C MET A 69 -0.43 -7.00 3.79
N TYR A 70 0.55 -7.86 3.99
CA TYR A 70 0.94 -8.24 5.34
C TYR A 70 1.65 -7.11 6.08
N PHE A 71 1.43 -7.04 7.39
CA PHE A 71 2.04 -6.06 8.26
C PHE A 71 3.57 -6.13 8.24
N GLN A 72 4.15 -7.33 8.31
CA GLN A 72 5.60 -7.51 8.27
C GLN A 72 6.21 -7.03 6.95
N ASP A 73 5.51 -7.22 5.83
CA ASP A 73 5.96 -6.75 4.51
C ASP A 73 5.97 -5.22 4.47
N PHE A 74 4.95 -4.58 5.06
CA PHE A 74 4.87 -3.12 5.11
C PHE A 74 5.98 -2.51 5.97
N ILE A 75 6.24 -3.11 7.14
CA ILE A 75 7.35 -2.69 8.00
C ILE A 75 8.69 -2.96 7.33
N GLY A 76 8.87 -4.13 6.71
CA GLY A 76 10.09 -4.48 5.99
C GLY A 76 10.37 -3.53 4.82
N LEU A 77 9.34 -3.15 4.07
CA LEU A 77 9.44 -2.16 3.00
C LEU A 77 9.93 -0.82 3.52
N ILE A 78 9.31 -0.29 4.58
CA ILE A 78 9.68 1.00 5.17
C ILE A 78 11.12 0.98 5.70
N ARG A 79 11.55 -0.16 6.27
CA ARG A 79 12.89 -0.35 6.82
C ARG A 79 13.95 -0.66 5.77
N GLY A 80 13.56 -0.96 4.52
CA GLY A 80 14.49 -1.42 3.49
C GLY A 80 14.98 -2.85 3.69
N ASP A 81 14.24 -3.67 4.43
CA ASP A 81 14.55 -5.09 4.62
C ASP A 81 14.15 -5.92 3.39
N VAL A 82 13.19 -5.46 2.59
CA VAL A 82 12.65 -6.13 1.40
C VAL A 82 12.32 -5.09 0.32
N GLN A 83 12.44 -5.45 -0.96
CA GLN A 83 12.07 -4.57 -2.06
C GLN A 83 10.56 -4.58 -2.31
N VAL A 84 10.03 -3.45 -2.74
CA VAL A 84 8.62 -3.32 -3.14
C VAL A 84 8.24 -4.32 -4.24
N TRP A 85 9.19 -4.67 -5.12
CA TRP A 85 8.98 -5.65 -6.20
C TRP A 85 8.69 -7.06 -5.68
N ASP A 86 9.34 -7.47 -4.58
CA ASP A 86 9.14 -8.79 -3.98
C ASP A 86 7.74 -8.90 -3.36
N ILE A 87 7.30 -7.84 -2.70
CA ILE A 87 5.98 -7.77 -2.04
C ILE A 87 4.86 -7.72 -3.08
N ALA A 88 5.00 -6.85 -4.09
CA ALA A 88 3.95 -6.59 -5.06
C ALA A 88 3.56 -7.83 -5.87
N LEU A 89 4.51 -8.75 -6.10
CA LEU A 89 4.27 -10.00 -6.82
C LEU A 89 3.79 -11.14 -5.93
N ALA A 90 4.13 -11.12 -4.62
CA ALA A 90 3.89 -12.26 -3.74
C ALA A 90 2.61 -12.12 -2.89
N SER A 91 2.38 -10.95 -2.29
CA SER A 91 1.45 -10.84 -1.15
C SER A 91 0.57 -9.59 -1.16
N MET A 92 0.71 -8.73 -2.17
CA MET A 92 -0.03 -7.48 -2.28
C MET A 92 -1.31 -7.63 -3.09
N GLN A 93 -2.41 -7.11 -2.57
CA GLN A 93 -3.65 -6.91 -3.31
C GLN A 93 -3.93 -5.41 -3.37
N ALA A 94 -4.10 -4.87 -4.57
CA ALA A 94 -4.46 -3.49 -4.78
C ALA A 94 -5.63 -3.39 -5.76
N TRP A 95 -6.51 -2.43 -5.51
CA TRP A 95 -7.58 -2.06 -6.44
C TRP A 95 -7.61 -0.54 -6.60
N ASN A 96 -8.06 -0.10 -7.76
CA ASN A 96 -8.19 1.31 -8.08
C ASN A 96 -9.23 1.52 -9.18
N VAL A 97 -9.79 2.72 -9.22
CA VAL A 97 -10.47 3.25 -10.40
C VAL A 97 -9.46 3.94 -11.33
N GLY A 98 -9.82 4.10 -12.59
CA GLY A 98 -8.95 4.74 -13.59
C GLY A 98 -8.04 3.74 -14.31
N ARG A 99 -6.81 4.14 -14.60
CA ARG A 99 -5.83 3.33 -15.33
C ARG A 99 -5.07 2.41 -14.37
N PRO A 100 -4.47 1.31 -14.83
CA PRO A 100 -3.68 0.43 -13.96
C PRO A 100 -2.54 1.14 -13.19
N LEU A 101 -1.98 2.22 -13.75
CA LEU A 101 -0.92 3.02 -13.12
C LEU A 101 -1.44 4.03 -12.09
N ASP A 102 -2.75 4.22 -11.96
CA ASP A 102 -3.37 5.06 -10.93
C ASP A 102 -3.55 4.28 -9.62
N SER A 103 -2.74 3.24 -9.38
CA SER A 103 -2.87 2.33 -8.24
C SER A 103 -1.94 2.71 -7.08
N LEU A 104 -2.31 2.25 -5.88
CA LEU A 104 -1.45 2.39 -4.70
C LEU A 104 -0.21 1.51 -4.78
N ALA A 105 -0.29 0.36 -5.44
CA ALA A 105 0.89 -0.46 -5.75
C ALA A 105 1.89 0.37 -6.57
N TYR A 106 1.42 1.07 -7.60
CA TYR A 106 2.30 1.95 -8.39
C TYR A 106 2.82 3.17 -7.61
N THR A 107 2.00 3.71 -6.71
CA THR A 107 2.46 4.72 -5.74
C THR A 107 3.62 4.20 -4.89
N LEU A 108 3.57 2.95 -4.42
CA LEU A 108 4.68 2.35 -3.67
C LEU A 108 5.93 2.18 -4.55
N PHE A 109 5.81 1.80 -5.82
CA PHE A 109 6.95 1.78 -6.75
C PHE A 109 7.58 3.16 -6.95
N GLN A 110 6.77 4.22 -7.02
CA GLN A 110 7.26 5.59 -7.15
C GLN A 110 7.95 6.13 -5.89
N VAL A 111 7.65 5.58 -4.71
CA VAL A 111 8.20 6.06 -3.44
C VAL A 111 9.35 5.19 -2.95
N TYR A 112 9.25 3.88 -3.14
CA TYR A 112 10.18 2.87 -2.60
C TYR A 112 10.89 2.04 -3.67
N GLY A 113 10.64 2.30 -4.95
CA GLY A 113 11.37 1.62 -6.03
C GLY A 113 12.87 1.92 -5.97
N GLU A 114 13.68 0.97 -6.41
CA GLU A 114 15.14 1.02 -6.36
C GLU A 114 15.74 2.33 -6.93
N HIS A 115 15.21 2.81 -8.06
CA HIS A 115 15.66 4.08 -8.65
C HIS A 115 15.37 5.32 -7.77
N GLN A 116 14.36 5.23 -6.89
CA GLN A 116 13.91 6.33 -6.03
C GLN A 116 14.54 6.24 -4.64
N ARG A 117 14.79 5.02 -4.14
CA ARG A 117 15.41 4.72 -2.85
C ARG A 117 16.57 3.72 -2.99
N PRO A 118 17.66 4.11 -3.67
CA PRO A 118 18.82 3.23 -3.85
C PRO A 118 19.46 2.84 -2.50
N ASP A 119 19.31 3.69 -1.48
CA ASP A 119 19.74 3.43 -0.12
C ASP A 119 19.02 2.24 0.53
N LEU A 120 17.70 2.12 0.33
CA LEU A 120 16.92 0.98 0.81
C LEU A 120 17.17 -0.27 -0.01
N ALA A 121 17.37 -0.13 -1.33
CA ALA A 121 17.78 -1.24 -2.20
C ALA A 121 19.09 -1.86 -1.74
N GLN A 122 20.13 -1.05 -1.56
CA GLN A 122 21.41 -1.52 -1.06
C GLN A 122 21.29 -2.24 0.29
N GLN A 123 20.45 -1.73 1.20
CA GLN A 123 20.21 -2.36 2.51
C GLN A 123 19.59 -3.75 2.36
N SER A 124 18.53 -3.89 1.56
CA SER A 124 17.90 -5.20 1.31
C SER A 124 18.87 -6.21 0.69
N TYR A 125 19.70 -5.79 -0.28
CA TYR A 125 20.71 -6.67 -0.88
C TYR A 125 21.80 -7.06 0.12
N THR A 126 22.28 -6.12 0.93
CA THR A 126 23.29 -6.39 1.96
C THR A 126 22.76 -7.39 2.98
N ARG A 127 21.48 -7.27 3.35
CA ARG A 127 20.82 -8.21 4.23
C ARG A 127 20.73 -9.60 3.60
N LEU A 128 20.23 -9.70 2.38
CA LEU A 128 20.11 -10.96 1.66
C LEU A 128 21.47 -11.68 1.54
N LEU A 129 22.54 -10.95 1.21
CA LEU A 129 23.89 -11.49 1.11
C LEU A 129 24.44 -12.02 2.45
N ARG A 130 23.99 -11.51 3.59
CA ARG A 130 24.38 -12.03 4.92
C ARG A 130 23.67 -13.33 5.27
N GLU A 131 22.49 -13.54 4.71
CA GLU A 131 21.64 -14.71 4.99
C GLU A 131 21.95 -15.88 4.05
N ILE A 132 22.65 -15.65 2.93
CA ILE A 132 23.17 -16.71 2.06
C ILE A 132 24.36 -17.40 2.76
N PRO A 133 24.26 -18.68 3.15
CA PRO A 133 25.40 -19.39 3.72
C PRO A 133 26.52 -19.48 2.66
N ALA A 134 27.76 -19.24 3.09
CA ALA A 134 28.92 -19.44 2.25
C ALA A 134 28.92 -20.88 1.74
N GLN A 135 28.77 -21.07 0.43
CA GLN A 135 28.99 -22.36 -0.19
C GLN A 135 30.50 -22.66 -0.05
N VAL A 136 30.83 -23.59 0.85
CA VAL A 136 32.15 -24.22 0.97
C VAL A 136 32.18 -25.45 0.08
#